data_AF-A0ABD5S5S5-F1
#
_entry.id   AF-A0ABD5S5S5-F1
#
_cell.length_a   1.000
_cell.length_b   1.000
_cell.length_c   1.000
_cell.angle_alpha   90.00
_cell.angle_beta   90.00
_cell.angle_gamma   90.00
#
_symmetry.space_group_name_H-M   'P 1'
#
loop_
_entity.id
_entity.type
_entity.pdbx_description
1 polymer ?
#
loop_
_entity_poly.entity_id
_entity_poly.type
_entity_poly.pdbx_seq_one_letter_code
_entity_poly.pdbx_strand_id
1 'polypeptide(L)'
;HNVHRGAEAIGVDLPPEHRELAERAADALGIRYLGVDLLETDERLVVNETNARPTVDAETKYDDGFFDRLAGLIRETADSG
;
A
#
# COMPACT_ATOMS: atom_id res chain seq x y z
N HIS A 1 -10.41 -0.45 4.72
CA HIS A 1 -11.44 -0.89 5.70
C HIS A 1 -10.86 -1.05 7.12
N ASN A 2 -9.70 -0.43 7.43
CA ASN A 2 -8.99 -0.64 8.71
C ASN A 2 -9.30 0.46 9.75
N VAL A 3 -9.79 1.61 9.28
CA VAL A 3 -10.26 2.70 10.13
C VAL A 3 -11.76 2.48 10.39
N HIS A 4 -12.12 1.74 11.44
CA HIS A 4 -13.54 1.54 11.77
C HIS A 4 -13.92 1.68 13.24
N ARG A 5 -13.06 2.24 14.10
CA ARG A 5 -13.39 2.47 15.53
C ARG A 5 -12.70 3.70 16.11
N GLY A 6 -12.84 4.86 15.47
CA GLY A 6 -12.36 6.14 16.01
C GLY A 6 -10.85 6.37 15.94
N ALA A 7 -10.10 5.54 15.21
CA ALA A 7 -8.71 5.84 14.89
C ALA A 7 -8.64 6.90 13.78
N GLU A 8 -7.64 7.77 13.83
CA GLU A 8 -7.33 8.74 12.79
C GLU A 8 -6.19 8.20 11.92
N ALA A 9 -6.35 8.23 10.60
CA ALA A 9 -5.30 7.87 9.67
C ALA A 9 -4.50 9.12 9.30
N ILE A 10 -3.21 9.09 9.62
CA ILE A 10 -2.26 10.15 9.26
C ILE A 10 -1.31 9.64 8.18
N GLY A 11 -0.92 10.53 7.26
CA GLY A 11 0.20 10.25 6.35
C GLY A 11 1.50 10.22 7.15
N VAL A 12 2.33 9.21 6.90
CA VAL A 12 3.65 9.07 7.52
C VAL A 12 4.68 8.79 6.43
N ASP A 13 5.90 9.30 6.61
CA ASP A 13 7.04 8.85 5.82
C ASP A 13 7.41 7.43 6.25
N LEU A 14 7.19 6.47 5.36
CA LEU A 14 7.42 5.07 5.66
C LEU A 14 8.94 4.78 5.73
N PRO A 15 9.46 4.21 6.84
CA PRO A 15 10.87 3.85 6.94
C PRO A 15 11.28 2.86 5.83
N PRO A 16 12.56 2.85 5.40
CA PRO A 16 13.02 2.00 4.30
C PRO A 16 12.72 0.51 4.51
N GLU A 17 12.89 0.00 5.73
CA GLU A 17 12.65 -1.41 6.05
C GLU A 17 11.17 -1.82 5.91
N HIS A 18 10.24 -0.92 6.27
CA HIS A 18 8.80 -1.12 6.10
C HIS A 18 8.43 -1.10 4.62
N ARG A 19 9.02 -0.19 3.84
CA ARG A 19 8.82 -0.14 2.40
C ARG A 19 9.31 -1.43 1.73
N GLU A 20 10.54 -1.86 2.03
CA GLU A 20 11.12 -3.09 1.49
C GLU A 20 10.27 -4.32 1.83
N LEU A 21 9.73 -4.41 3.06
CA LEU A 21 8.87 -5.51 3.44
C LEU A 21 7.54 -5.51 2.67
N ALA A 22 6.94 -4.34 2.46
CA ALA A 22 5.71 -4.20 1.69
C ALA A 22 5.92 -4.56 0.20
N GLU A 23 7.00 -4.10 -0.41
CA GLU A 23 7.37 -4.42 -1.80
C GLU A 23 7.62 -5.92 -1.98
N ARG A 24 8.37 -6.55 -1.06
CA ARG A 24 8.59 -8.00 -1.08
C ARG A 24 7.30 -8.81 -0.96
N ALA A 25 6.30 -8.33 -0.20
CA ALA A 25 5.01 -8.99 -0.11
C ALA A 25 4.25 -8.93 -1.45
N ALA A 26 4.30 -7.78 -2.13
CA ALA A 26 3.68 -7.61 -3.44
C ALA A 26 4.35 -8.51 -4.50
N ASP A 27 5.68 -8.55 -4.52
CA ASP A 27 6.48 -9.41 -5.41
C ASP A 27 6.18 -10.90 -5.17
N ALA A 28 6.14 -11.33 -3.91
CA ALA A 28 5.85 -12.72 -3.55
C ALA A 28 4.44 -13.17 -4.02
N LEU A 29 3.48 -12.25 -4.09
CA LEU A 29 2.12 -12.52 -4.57
C LEU A 29 1.96 -12.27 -6.08
N GLY A 30 2.94 -11.65 -6.74
CA GLY A 30 2.86 -11.27 -8.16
C GLY A 30 1.80 -10.20 -8.45
N ILE A 31 1.50 -9.34 -7.49
CA ILE A 31 0.42 -8.33 -7.60
C ILE A 31 1.04 -6.93 -7.70
N ARG A 32 0.86 -6.29 -8.85
CA ARG A 32 1.41 -4.94 -9.15
C ARG A 32 0.79 -3.80 -8.34
N TYR A 33 -0.41 -4.01 -7.81
CA TYR A 33 -1.11 -3.03 -6.97
C TYR A 33 -1.73 -3.73 -5.77
N LEU A 34 -1.10 -3.56 -4.61
CA LEU A 34 -1.44 -4.28 -3.39
C LEU A 34 -1.41 -3.32 -2.20
N GLY A 35 -2.47 -3.32 -1.39
CA GLY A 35 -2.40 -2.75 -0.05
C GLY A 35 -1.77 -3.75 0.92
N VAL A 36 -0.78 -3.32 1.70
CA VAL A 36 -0.09 -4.18 2.68
C VAL A 36 -0.20 -3.53 4.06
N ASP A 37 -0.77 -4.27 5.01
CA ASP A 37 -0.86 -3.83 6.39
C ASP A 37 0.32 -4.39 7.18
N LEU A 38 1.12 -3.49 7.73
CA LEU A 38 2.27 -3.84 8.57
C LEU A 38 1.93 -3.64 10.05
N LEU A 39 2.44 -4.55 10.88
CA LEU A 39 2.42 -4.41 12.34
C LEU A 39 3.85 -4.40 12.85
N GLU A 40 4.19 -3.32 13.56
CA GLU A 40 5.47 -3.14 14.22
C GLU A 40 5.32 -3.35 15.73
N THR A 41 6.29 -4.05 16.29
CA THR A 41 6.46 -4.28 17.73
C THR A 41 7.92 -4.05 18.07
N ASP A 42 8.25 -3.88 19.35
CA ASP A 42 9.64 -3.69 19.81
C ASP A 42 10.60 -4.81 19.36
N GLU A 43 10.06 -5.99 19.05
CA GLU A 43 10.84 -7.18 18.68
C GLU A 43 10.88 -7.44 17.18
N ARG A 44 9.87 -7.01 16.41
CA ARG A 44 9.73 -7.37 15.00
C ARG A 44 8.73 -6.51 14.22
N LEU A 45 8.96 -6.49 12.92
CA LEU A 45 8.05 -6.00 11.89
C LEU A 45 7.47 -7.17 11.10
N VAL A 46 6.13 -7.21 10.93
CA VAL A 46 5.44 -8.30 10.22
C VAL A 46 4.37 -7.79 9.26
N VAL A 47 4.12 -8.56 8.21
CA VAL A 47 2.94 -8.40 7.35
C VAL A 47 1.75 -9.06 8.04
N ASN A 48 0.68 -8.30 8.26
CA ASN A 48 -0.54 -8.80 8.91
C ASN A 48 -1.60 -9.21 7.88
N GLU A 49 -1.86 -8.34 6.90
CA GLU A 49 -2.85 -8.57 5.84
C GLU A 49 -2.37 -7.96 4.52
N THR A 50 -2.86 -8.53 3.42
CA THR A 50 -2.69 -7.98 2.07
C THR A 50 -4.06 -7.85 1.39
N ASN A 51 -4.28 -6.76 0.67
CA ASN A 51 -5.52 -6.49 -0.04
C ASN A 51 -5.27 -6.17 -1.51
N ALA A 52 -5.70 -7.07 -2.41
CA ALA A 52 -5.55 -6.94 -3.87
C ALA A 52 -6.50 -5.92 -4.50
N ARG A 53 -7.46 -5.38 -3.74
CA ARG A 53 -8.34 -4.29 -4.14
C ARG A 53 -8.34 -3.21 -3.05
N PRO A 54 -7.18 -2.56 -2.82
CA PRO A 54 -7.09 -1.54 -1.78
C PRO A 54 -8.01 -0.38 -2.13
N THR A 55 -8.58 0.23 -1.09
CA THR A 55 -9.42 1.42 -1.26
C THR A 55 -8.51 2.64 -1.45
N VAL A 56 -8.72 3.38 -2.54
CA VAL A 56 -8.18 4.73 -2.68
C VAL A 56 -9.18 5.69 -2.08
N ASP A 57 -8.77 6.47 -1.07
CA ASP A 57 -9.66 7.39 -0.35
C ASP A 57 -9.26 8.86 -0.52
N ALA A 58 -8.85 9.55 0.54
CA ALA A 58 -8.58 10.98 0.50
C ALA A 58 -7.20 11.25 -0.10
N GLU A 59 -7.12 12.16 -1.06
CA GLU A 59 -5.87 12.57 -1.72
C GLU A 59 -4.78 12.99 -0.73
N THR A 60 -5.16 13.61 0.39
CA THR A 60 -4.26 14.05 1.46
C THR A 60 -3.46 12.93 2.13
N LYS A 61 -3.78 11.66 1.86
CA LYS A 61 -3.09 10.50 2.42
C LYS A 61 -2.02 9.92 1.50
N TYR A 62 -1.87 10.47 0.30
CA TYR A 62 -0.95 9.95 -0.71
C TYR A 62 0.09 10.99 -1.11
N ASP A 63 1.28 10.51 -1.46
CA ASP A 63 2.34 11.36 -1.97
C ASP A 63 1.99 11.95 -3.33
N ASP A 64 2.60 13.10 -3.63
CA ASP A 64 2.51 13.75 -4.93
C ASP A 64 2.79 12.74 -6.08
N GLY A 65 1.96 12.80 -7.12
CA GLY A 65 2.05 11.92 -8.29
C GLY A 65 1.53 10.49 -8.08
N PHE A 66 0.95 10.15 -6.92
CA PHE A 66 0.29 8.85 -6.72
C PHE A 66 -0.75 8.55 -7.81
N PHE A 67 -1.65 9.51 -8.09
CA PHE A 67 -2.70 9.32 -9.08
C PHE A 67 -2.15 9.17 -10.51
N ASP A 68 -1.05 9.86 -10.83
CA ASP A 68 -0.39 9.72 -12.14
C ASP A 68 0.21 8.31 -12.30
N ARG A 69 0.88 7.80 -11.26
CA ARG A 69 1.42 6.43 -11.25
C ARG A 69 0.31 5.39 -11.35
N LEU A 70 -0.79 5.56 -10.60
CA LEU A 70 -1.95 4.66 -10.65
C LEU A 70 -2.60 4.67 -12.04
N ALA A 71 -2.79 5.85 -12.64
CA ALA A 71 -3.32 5.96 -14.00
C ALA A 71 -2.39 5.32 -15.04
N GLY A 72 -1.07 5.45 -14.87
CA GLY A 72 -0.06 4.75 -15.68
C GLY A 72 -0.24 3.23 -15.61
N LEU A 73 -0.29 2.68 -14.39
CA LEU A 73 -0.47 1.24 -14.17
C LEU A 73 -1.77 0.70 -14.79
N ILE A 74 -2.87 1.44 -14.70
CA ILE A 74 -4.15 1.05 -15.31
C ILE A 74 -4.01 0.96 -16.84
N ARG A 75 -3.38 1.96 -17.49
CA ARG A 75 -3.15 1.97 -18.94
C ARG A 75 -2.26 0.80 -19.37
N GLU A 76 -1.13 0.61 -18.71
CA GLU A 76 -0.20 -0.51 -18.99
C GLU A 76 -0.89 -1.87 -18.85
N THR A 77 -1.75 -2.03 -17.83
CA THR A 77 -2.51 -3.27 -17.64
C THR A 77 -3.55 -3.49 -18.73
N ALA A 78 -4.22 -2.43 -19.19
CA ALA A 78 -5.18 -2.50 -20.28
C ALA A 78 -4.52 -2.82 -21.63
N ASP A 79 -3.29 -2.32 -21.86
CA ASP A 79 -2.54 -2.57 -23.09
C ASP A 79 -1.85 -3.95 -23.11
N SER A 80 -1.62 -4.56 -21.93
CA SER A 80 -0.93 -5.86 -21.79
C SER A 80 -1.86 -7.07 -21.72
N GLY A 81 -3.19 -6.86 -21.69
CA GLY A 81 -4.20 -7.92 -21.57
C GLY A 81 -4.91 -8.20 -22.89
#